data_AF-A0A0B5AXR6-F1
#
_entry.id   AF-A0A0B5AXR6-F1
#
_cell.length_a   1.000
_cell.length_b   1.000
_cell.length_c   1.000
_cell.angle_alpha   90.00
_cell.angle_beta   90.00
_cell.angle_gamma   90.00
#
_symmetry.space_group_name_H-M   'P 1'
#
loop_
_entity.id
_entity.type
_entity.pdbx_description
1 polymer ?
#
loop_
_entity_poly.entity_id
_entity_poly.type
_entity_poly.pdbx_seq_one_letter_code
_entity_poly.pdbx_strand_id
1 'polypeptide(L)'
;MSNLTGTVLSQNHVNLLDMNAIYETTPDVKYRGRLYEGNLYHCCNWTFNIVQDAEGNYFMVDTYWSSGDSLRIMVTDENFHEFRKIFNKNEVKEIRGHEQKYYHYDEVYRVALNSGGIRNKKLFINKNTSRNKDIVLELMDEKIQHLQSELEYAKKDKERLLNDEINIDYISI
;
A
#
# COMPACT_ATOMS: atom_id res chain seq x y z
N MET A 1 -31.99 -27.06 3.04
CA MET A 1 -32.29 -25.82 3.79
C MET A 1 -31.35 -25.80 4.99
N SER A 2 -30.23 -25.08 4.88
CA SER A 2 -29.29 -24.89 5.99
C SER A 2 -29.56 -23.52 6.63
N ASN A 3 -30.05 -23.53 7.87
CA ASN A 3 -30.20 -22.34 8.68
C ASN A 3 -28.81 -21.78 9.03
N LEU A 4 -28.36 -20.77 8.29
CA LEU A 4 -27.24 -19.92 8.69
C LEU A 4 -27.79 -18.82 9.60
N THR A 5 -28.08 -19.16 10.85
CA THR A 5 -28.25 -18.15 11.90
C THR A 5 -26.87 -17.70 12.35
N GLY A 6 -26.17 -16.95 11.50
CA GLY A 6 -25.05 -16.15 11.96
C GLY A 6 -25.61 -15.11 12.94
N THR A 7 -25.04 -15.04 14.13
CA THR A 7 -25.41 -14.03 15.12
C THR A 7 -25.27 -12.64 14.51
N VAL A 8 -26.35 -11.84 14.59
CA VAL A 8 -26.36 -10.44 14.16
C VAL A 8 -25.24 -9.70 14.89
N LEU A 9 -24.48 -8.87 14.17
CA LEU A 9 -23.41 -8.06 14.75
C LEU A 9 -23.97 -7.17 15.87
N SER A 10 -23.40 -7.29 17.07
CA SER A 10 -23.83 -6.53 18.24
C SER A 10 -23.58 -5.04 18.07
N GLN A 11 -24.39 -4.21 18.74
CA GLN A 11 -24.22 -2.76 18.71
C GLN A 11 -22.84 -2.32 19.23
N ASN A 12 -22.27 -3.06 20.18
CA ASN A 12 -20.92 -2.79 20.68
C ASN A 12 -19.87 -2.90 19.58
N HIS A 13 -19.92 -3.97 18.76
CA HIS A 13 -19.02 -4.11 17.62
C HIS A 13 -19.33 -3.12 16.50
N VAL A 14 -20.60 -2.80 16.25
CA VAL A 14 -21.00 -1.75 15.29
C VAL A 14 -20.34 -0.41 15.64
N ASN A 15 -20.32 -0.03 16.92
CA ASN A 15 -19.70 1.22 17.37
C ASN A 15 -18.17 1.27 17.20
N LEU A 16 -17.52 0.11 17.02
CA LEU A 16 -16.08 0.00 16.77
C LEU A 16 -15.74 0.01 15.27
N LEU A 17 -16.73 -0.11 14.39
CA LEU A 17 -16.53 -0.02 12.96
C LEU A 17 -16.33 1.42 12.50
N ASP A 18 -15.41 1.59 11.56
CA ASP A 18 -15.08 2.87 10.94
C ASP A 18 -15.34 2.76 9.43
N MET A 19 -16.44 3.37 8.97
CA MET A 19 -16.86 3.33 7.57
C MET A 19 -15.86 3.99 6.62
N ASN A 20 -14.95 4.81 7.15
CA ASN A 20 -13.90 5.46 6.38
C ASN A 20 -12.57 4.72 6.46
N ALA A 21 -12.49 3.59 7.15
CA ALA A 21 -11.26 2.82 7.25
C ALA A 21 -11.05 1.84 6.09
N ILE A 22 -9.78 1.43 5.93
CA ILE A 22 -9.40 0.21 5.24
C ILE A 22 -9.10 -0.85 6.29
N TYR A 23 -9.65 -2.04 6.09
CA TYR A 23 -9.41 -3.22 6.91
C TYR A 23 -8.59 -4.25 6.13
N GLU A 24 -7.96 -5.17 6.83
CA GLU A 24 -7.37 -6.38 6.27
C GLU A 24 -7.71 -7.60 7.13
N THR A 25 -7.60 -8.77 6.52
CA THR A 25 -7.59 -10.05 7.25
C THR A 25 -6.62 -11.02 6.62
N THR A 26 -6.27 -12.07 7.34
CA THR A 26 -5.47 -13.17 6.79
C THR A 26 -6.27 -13.89 5.72
N PRO A 27 -5.71 -14.14 4.52
CA PRO A 27 -6.37 -14.95 3.51
C PRO A 27 -6.84 -16.30 4.03
N ASP A 28 -8.11 -16.61 3.81
CA ASP A 28 -8.72 -17.85 4.30
C ASP A 28 -9.65 -18.48 3.25
N VAL A 29 -9.48 -19.78 3.02
CA VAL A 29 -10.31 -20.59 2.13
C VAL A 29 -11.78 -20.54 2.55
N LYS A 30 -12.09 -20.39 3.85
CA LYS A 30 -13.47 -20.33 4.34
C LYS A 30 -14.25 -19.15 3.76
N TYR A 31 -13.58 -18.04 3.49
CA TYR A 31 -14.19 -16.86 2.86
C TYR A 31 -14.07 -16.89 1.35
N ARG A 32 -12.92 -17.31 0.83
CA ARG A 32 -12.65 -17.26 -0.62
C ARG A 32 -13.35 -18.37 -1.40
N GLY A 33 -13.58 -19.52 -0.75
CA GLY A 33 -14.08 -20.75 -1.33
C GLY A 33 -12.96 -21.66 -1.85
N ARG A 34 -13.23 -22.98 -1.85
CA ARG A 34 -12.26 -24.05 -2.23
C ARG A 34 -11.72 -23.92 -3.65
N LEU A 35 -12.46 -23.29 -4.56
CA LEU A 35 -12.02 -23.04 -5.94
C LEU A 35 -10.69 -22.28 -6.00
N TYR A 36 -10.41 -21.44 -4.99
CA TYR A 36 -9.24 -20.58 -4.91
C TYR A 36 -8.20 -21.05 -3.90
N GLU A 37 -8.32 -22.27 -3.37
CA GLU A 37 -7.42 -22.80 -2.34
C GLU A 37 -5.94 -22.77 -2.77
N GLY A 38 -5.66 -23.01 -4.05
CA GLY A 38 -4.31 -22.90 -4.62
C GLY A 38 -3.84 -21.46 -4.93
N ASN A 39 -4.73 -20.46 -4.85
CA ASN A 39 -4.39 -19.05 -5.11
C ASN A 39 -5.40 -18.08 -4.50
N LEU A 40 -5.33 -17.89 -3.17
CA LEU A 40 -6.26 -17.03 -2.44
C LEU A 40 -6.22 -15.55 -2.85
N TYR A 41 -5.12 -15.10 -3.47
CA TYR A 41 -4.94 -13.73 -3.95
C TYR A 41 -5.41 -13.52 -5.40
N HIS A 42 -5.94 -14.55 -6.06
CA HIS A 42 -6.45 -14.39 -7.43
C HIS A 42 -7.62 -13.40 -7.43
N CYS A 43 -7.40 -12.22 -8.01
CA CYS A 43 -8.36 -11.12 -8.07
C CYS A 43 -9.01 -10.76 -6.72
N CYS A 44 -8.22 -10.79 -5.63
CA CYS A 44 -8.65 -10.51 -4.28
C CYS A 44 -7.48 -9.89 -3.49
N ASN A 45 -7.67 -8.70 -2.94
CA ASN A 45 -6.61 -7.98 -2.23
C ASN A 45 -6.44 -8.42 -0.77
N TRP A 46 -7.50 -8.95 -0.17
CA TRP A 46 -7.61 -9.16 1.28
C TRP A 46 -7.52 -7.86 2.07
N THR A 47 -7.90 -6.77 1.41
CA THR A 47 -8.11 -5.46 2.03
C THR A 47 -9.51 -5.01 1.67
N PHE A 48 -10.21 -4.43 2.65
CA PHE A 48 -11.65 -4.30 2.60
C PHE A 48 -12.08 -2.87 2.90
N ASN A 49 -13.10 -2.42 2.19
CA ASN A 49 -13.99 -1.37 2.68
C ASN A 49 -15.13 -2.02 3.42
N ILE A 50 -15.64 -1.35 4.45
CA ILE A 50 -16.89 -1.77 5.07
C ILE A 50 -18.09 -1.07 4.41
N VAL A 51 -19.16 -1.82 4.18
CA VAL A 51 -20.41 -1.36 3.58
C VAL A 51 -21.58 -1.88 4.40
N GLN A 52 -22.60 -1.05 4.59
CA GLN A 52 -23.89 -1.47 5.17
C GLN A 52 -24.90 -1.69 4.03
N ASP A 53 -25.67 -2.76 4.09
CA ASP A 53 -26.81 -2.99 3.18
C ASP A 53 -28.08 -2.26 3.65
N ALA A 54 -29.19 -2.41 2.92
CA ALA A 54 -30.46 -1.77 3.24
C ALA A 54 -31.14 -2.38 4.48
N GLU A 55 -30.82 -3.62 4.78
CA GLU A 55 -31.31 -4.40 5.92
C GLU A 55 -30.51 -4.13 7.20
N GLY A 56 -29.43 -3.35 7.11
CA GLY A 56 -28.60 -2.93 8.23
C GLY A 56 -27.42 -3.87 8.53
N ASN A 57 -27.18 -4.90 7.71
CA ASN A 57 -26.05 -5.80 7.85
C ASN A 57 -24.76 -5.16 7.31
N TYR A 58 -23.63 -5.50 7.94
CA TYR A 58 -22.33 -4.98 7.57
C TYR A 58 -21.53 -6.03 6.81
N PHE A 59 -20.81 -5.58 5.78
CA PHE A 59 -19.96 -6.43 4.95
C PHE A 59 -18.59 -5.83 4.78
N MET A 60 -17.56 -6.66 4.89
CA MET A 60 -16.22 -6.39 4.39
C MET A 60 -16.21 -6.71 2.89
N VAL A 61 -16.09 -5.68 2.06
CA VAL A 61 -16.06 -5.77 0.60
C VAL A 61 -14.62 -5.57 0.12
N ASP A 62 -14.06 -6.59 -0.52
CA ASP A 62 -12.69 -6.56 -1.02
C ASP A 62 -12.49 -5.44 -2.03
N THR A 63 -11.31 -4.83 -1.98
CA THR A 63 -11.00 -3.63 -2.76
C THR A 63 -10.52 -3.92 -4.19
N TYR A 64 -10.38 -5.18 -4.62
CA TYR A 64 -9.80 -5.51 -5.93
C TYR A 64 -10.69 -5.07 -7.09
N TRP A 65 -11.97 -5.46 -7.06
CA TRP A 65 -12.94 -5.02 -8.05
C TRP A 65 -13.72 -3.81 -7.57
N SER A 66 -14.07 -2.93 -8.49
CA SER A 66 -15.02 -1.84 -8.26
C SER A 66 -16.48 -2.27 -8.52
N SER A 67 -16.69 -3.45 -9.12
CA SER A 67 -18.01 -4.02 -9.40
C SER A 67 -18.53 -4.84 -8.20
N GLY A 68 -19.78 -5.30 -8.31
CA GLY A 68 -20.41 -6.18 -7.33
C GLY A 68 -19.75 -7.57 -7.19
N ASP A 69 -18.75 -7.89 -8.01
CA ASP A 69 -18.08 -9.19 -8.07
C ASP A 69 -16.94 -9.34 -7.05
N SER A 70 -16.62 -8.29 -6.28
CA SER A 70 -15.67 -8.38 -5.17
C SER A 70 -16.11 -9.42 -4.14
N LEU A 71 -15.14 -10.05 -3.48
CA LEU A 71 -15.41 -10.86 -2.29
C LEU A 71 -16.15 -10.00 -1.25
N ARG A 72 -17.28 -10.50 -0.75
CA ARG A 72 -18.07 -9.89 0.32
C ARG A 72 -18.15 -10.86 1.48
N ILE A 73 -17.73 -10.42 2.66
CA ILE A 73 -17.81 -11.21 3.89
C ILE A 73 -18.74 -10.48 4.85
N MET A 74 -19.84 -11.12 5.24
CA MET A 74 -20.74 -10.58 6.26
C MET A 74 -20.00 -10.52 7.60
N VAL A 75 -20.06 -9.38 8.26
CA VAL A 75 -19.45 -9.16 9.57
C VAL A 75 -20.43 -9.61 10.64
N THR A 76 -19.98 -10.49 11.53
CA THR A 76 -20.71 -11.02 12.67
C THR A 76 -19.87 -10.87 13.93
N ASP A 77 -20.48 -11.05 15.10
CA ASP A 77 -19.72 -11.06 16.37
C ASP A 77 -18.62 -12.14 16.38
N GLU A 78 -18.86 -13.25 15.68
CA GLU A 78 -17.95 -14.39 15.59
C GLU A 78 -16.69 -14.07 14.78
N ASN A 79 -16.78 -13.26 13.72
CA ASN A 79 -15.64 -12.98 12.85
C ASN A 79 -15.08 -11.56 12.94
N PHE A 80 -15.74 -10.66 13.69
CA PHE A 80 -15.33 -9.25 13.80
C PHE A 80 -13.84 -9.09 14.14
N HIS A 81 -13.34 -9.91 15.05
CA HIS A 81 -11.96 -9.88 15.51
C HIS A 81 -10.91 -10.30 14.46
N GLU A 82 -11.34 -10.93 13.36
CA GLU A 82 -10.46 -11.33 12.26
C GLU A 82 -10.06 -10.15 11.37
N PHE A 83 -10.78 -9.03 11.45
CA PHE A 83 -10.54 -7.84 10.64
C PHE A 83 -9.76 -6.78 11.40
N ARG A 84 -8.53 -6.53 10.96
CA ARG A 84 -7.68 -5.48 11.51
C ARG A 84 -7.86 -4.19 10.73
N LYS A 85 -8.16 -3.09 11.42
CA LYS A 85 -8.11 -1.74 10.84
C LYS A 85 -6.66 -1.39 10.50
N ILE A 86 -6.40 -0.99 9.25
CA ILE A 86 -5.08 -0.52 8.79
C ILE A 86 -4.94 0.98 9.05
N PHE A 87 -5.86 1.78 8.50
CA PHE A 87 -5.92 3.24 8.69
C PHE A 87 -7.32 3.78 8.37
N ASN A 88 -7.61 5.00 8.81
CA ASN A 88 -8.73 5.79 8.30
C ASN A 88 -8.32 6.57 7.05
N LYS A 89 -9.07 6.45 5.94
CA LYS A 89 -8.79 7.11 4.66
C LYS A 89 -8.72 8.63 4.77
N ASN A 90 -9.43 9.22 5.73
CA ASN A 90 -9.44 10.66 5.98
C ASN A 90 -8.21 11.15 6.76
N GLU A 91 -7.42 10.25 7.35
CA GLU A 91 -6.24 10.58 8.14
C GLU A 91 -4.94 10.43 7.35
N VAL A 92 -5.00 9.76 6.19
CA VAL A 92 -3.83 9.46 5.35
C VAL A 92 -3.86 10.21 4.02
N LYS A 93 -2.70 10.23 3.35
CA LYS A 93 -2.54 10.66 1.96
C LYS A 93 -1.71 9.64 1.20
N GLU A 94 -2.04 9.41 -0.07
CA GLU A 94 -1.25 8.56 -0.96
C GLU A 94 0.06 9.28 -1.33
N ILE A 95 1.16 8.55 -1.36
CA ILE A 95 2.47 9.04 -1.80
C ILE A 95 2.99 8.22 -2.99
N ARG A 96 3.87 8.81 -3.80
CA ARG A 96 4.49 8.11 -4.93
C ARG A 96 5.60 7.18 -4.45
N GLY A 97 5.90 6.17 -5.25
CA GLY A 97 6.94 5.17 -4.95
C GLY A 97 8.32 5.76 -4.61
N HIS A 98 8.72 6.85 -5.27
CA HIS A 98 10.01 7.50 -5.01
C HIS A 98 10.02 8.39 -3.76
N GLU A 99 8.85 8.73 -3.20
CA GLU A 99 8.74 9.58 -2.01
C GLU A 99 8.93 8.79 -0.72
N GLN A 100 8.71 7.48 -0.73
CA GLN A 100 8.79 6.65 0.48
C GLN A 100 10.16 6.71 1.17
N LYS A 101 11.23 6.99 0.41
CA LYS A 101 12.60 7.10 0.93
C LYS A 101 12.81 8.26 1.88
N TYR A 102 11.85 9.19 2.00
CA TYR A 102 11.94 10.35 2.90
C TYR A 102 11.30 10.10 4.27
N TYR A 103 10.83 8.89 4.53
CA TYR A 103 10.06 8.52 5.72
C TYR A 103 10.63 7.24 6.34
N HIS A 104 10.36 7.02 7.62
CA HIS A 104 10.69 5.73 8.22
C HIS A 104 9.80 4.64 7.65
N TYR A 105 10.32 3.41 7.61
CA TYR A 105 9.63 2.28 7.00
C TYR A 105 8.24 2.00 7.62
N ASP A 106 8.14 2.17 8.94
CA ASP A 106 6.94 1.96 9.76
C ASP A 106 5.90 3.10 9.67
N GLU A 107 6.29 4.27 9.18
CA GLU A 107 5.37 5.38 8.89
C GLU A 107 4.61 5.20 7.56
N VAL A 108 5.06 4.26 6.72
CA VAL A 108 4.52 4.03 5.38
C VAL A 108 3.63 2.80 5.35
N TYR A 109 2.33 3.03 5.22
CA TYR A 109 1.37 1.97 4.94
C TYR A 109 1.54 1.46 3.50
N ARG A 110 1.61 0.13 3.34
CA ARG A 110 1.77 -0.55 2.03
C ARG A 110 0.58 -1.45 1.80
N VAL A 111 -0.41 -0.96 1.06
CA VAL A 111 -1.74 -1.59 1.00
C VAL A 111 -2.08 -1.99 -0.43
N ALA A 112 -2.45 -3.25 -0.63
CA ALA A 112 -3.00 -3.71 -1.90
C ALA A 112 -4.40 -3.11 -2.05
N LEU A 113 -4.63 -2.36 -3.12
CA LEU A 113 -5.93 -1.77 -3.42
C LEU A 113 -6.17 -1.93 -4.93
N ASN A 114 -7.45 -1.93 -5.31
CA ASN A 114 -7.88 -1.97 -6.71
C ASN A 114 -7.26 -3.15 -7.50
N SER A 115 -7.41 -3.16 -8.82
CA SER A 115 -6.93 -4.26 -9.69
C SER A 115 -5.40 -4.41 -9.73
N GLY A 116 -4.66 -3.51 -9.07
CA GLY A 116 -3.21 -3.57 -8.94
C GLY A 116 -2.73 -4.76 -8.11
N GLY A 117 -3.57 -5.27 -7.20
CA GLY A 117 -3.26 -6.48 -6.45
C GLY A 117 -2.15 -6.32 -5.42
N ILE A 118 -1.77 -7.45 -4.81
CA ILE A 118 -0.66 -7.55 -3.84
C ILE A 118 0.70 -7.11 -4.39
N ARG A 119 0.89 -7.14 -5.72
CA ARG A 119 2.14 -6.80 -6.40
C ARG A 119 2.32 -5.29 -6.60
N ASN A 120 1.22 -4.54 -6.70
CA ASN A 120 1.25 -3.09 -6.93
C ASN A 120 0.60 -2.36 -5.75
N LYS A 121 1.17 -2.56 -4.55
CA LYS A 121 0.69 -1.91 -3.34
C LYS A 121 0.80 -0.39 -3.47
N LYS A 122 -0.28 0.28 -3.09
CA LYS A 122 -0.29 1.73 -2.90
C LYS A 122 0.38 2.09 -1.58
N LEU A 123 0.99 3.27 -1.56
CA LEU A 123 1.73 3.77 -0.42
C LEU A 123 0.98 4.93 0.21
N PHE A 124 0.80 4.90 1.53
CA PHE A 124 0.14 5.97 2.27
C PHE A 124 0.96 6.35 3.49
N ILE A 125 0.81 7.60 3.92
CA ILE A 125 1.33 8.11 5.20
C ILE A 125 0.24 8.92 5.88
N ASN A 126 0.34 9.11 7.20
CA ASN A 126 -0.53 10.05 7.90
C ASN A 126 -0.35 11.47 7.34
N LYS A 127 -1.44 12.23 7.22
CA LYS A 127 -1.43 13.56 6.59
C LYS A 127 -0.43 14.52 7.24
N ASN A 128 -0.25 14.38 8.55
CA ASN A 128 0.60 15.21 9.39
C ASN A 128 2.06 14.72 9.46
N THR A 129 2.39 13.57 8.87
CA THR A 129 3.77 13.07 8.82
C THR A 129 4.60 13.97 7.89
N SER A 130 5.61 14.61 8.45
CA SER A 130 6.65 15.34 7.72
C SER A 130 7.76 14.38 7.29
N ARG A 131 8.51 14.77 6.25
CA ARG A 131 9.74 14.04 5.89
C ARG A 131 10.70 14.04 7.07
N ASN A 132 11.41 12.94 7.28
CA ASN A 132 12.42 12.86 8.32
C ASN A 132 13.65 13.68 7.91
N LYS A 133 14.05 14.61 8.78
CA LYS A 133 15.17 15.52 8.51
C LYS A 133 16.49 14.78 8.33
N ASP A 134 16.79 13.82 9.20
CA ASP A 134 18.06 13.10 9.21
C ASP A 134 18.20 12.21 7.98
N ILE A 135 17.13 11.51 7.59
CA ILE A 135 17.07 10.76 6.32
C ILE A 135 17.29 11.70 5.13
N VAL A 136 16.65 12.88 5.14
CA VAL A 136 16.81 13.85 4.04
C VAL A 136 18.24 14.38 3.98
N LEU A 137 18.89 14.64 5.12
CA LEU A 137 20.28 15.06 5.18
C LEU A 137 21.22 13.98 4.62
N GLU A 138 21.04 12.72 5.00
CA GLU A 138 21.81 11.60 4.47
C GLU A 138 21.68 11.49 2.94
N LEU A 139 20.45 11.56 2.42
CA LEU A 139 20.21 11.57 0.97
C LEU A 139 20.82 12.80 0.27
N MET A 140 20.94 13.93 0.95
CA MET A 140 21.62 15.12 0.42
C MET A 140 23.13 14.93 0.39
N ASP A 141 23.72 14.33 1.42
CA ASP A 141 25.15 14.00 1.46
C ASP A 141 25.53 12.99 0.37
N GLU A 142 24.73 11.94 0.18
CA GLU A 142 24.90 10.99 -0.94
C GLU A 142 24.86 11.71 -2.29
N LYS A 143 23.91 12.63 -2.48
CA LYS A 143 23.79 13.41 -3.70
C LYS A 143 24.99 14.33 -3.93
N ILE A 144 25.51 14.96 -2.87
CA ILE A 144 26.71 15.80 -2.95
C ILE A 144 27.91 14.96 -3.37
N GLN A 145 28.12 13.80 -2.76
CA GLN A 145 29.22 12.89 -3.10
C GLN A 145 29.15 12.39 -4.54
N HIS A 146 27.94 12.04 -5.00
CA HIS A 146 27.72 11.64 -6.38
C HIS A 146 28.08 12.77 -7.37
N LEU A 147 27.57 13.97 -7.14
CA LEU A 147 27.84 15.14 -8.00
C LEU A 147 29.32 15.56 -7.97
N GLN A 148 29.99 15.44 -6.82
CA GLN A 148 31.44 15.66 -6.73
C GLN A 148 32.19 14.65 -7.59
N SER A 149 31.80 13.38 -7.55
CA SER A 149 32.41 12.34 -8.37
C SER A 149 32.20 12.62 -9.87
N GLU A 150 30.96 12.94 -10.27
CA GLU A 150 30.65 13.31 -11.66
C GLU A 150 31.46 14.53 -12.14
N LEU A 151 31.62 15.54 -11.28
CA LEU A 151 32.44 16.71 -11.59
C LEU A 151 33.91 16.34 -11.80
N GLU A 152 34.49 15.49 -10.95
CA GLU A 152 35.87 15.05 -11.08
C GLU A 152 36.08 14.19 -12.35
N TYR A 153 35.12 13.33 -12.69
CA TYR A 153 35.14 12.60 -13.96
C TYR A 153 35.08 13.56 -15.17
N ALA A 154 34.15 14.52 -15.16
CA ALA A 154 34.01 15.51 -16.23
C ALA A 154 35.28 16.37 -16.41
N LYS A 155 35.93 16.76 -15.31
CA LYS A 155 37.23 17.48 -15.36
C LYS A 155 38.32 16.61 -15.99
N LYS A 156 38.41 15.35 -15.61
CA LYS A 156 39.40 14.41 -16.14
C LYS A 156 39.18 14.16 -17.63
N ASP A 157 37.94 13.98 -18.06
CA ASP A 157 37.64 13.77 -19.49
C ASP A 157 37.92 15.03 -20.31
N LYS A 158 37.66 16.22 -19.76
CA LYS A 158 38.09 17.49 -20.38
C LYS A 158 39.61 17.57 -20.55
N GLU A 159 40.38 17.22 -19.52
CA GLU A 159 41.85 17.23 -19.59
C GLU A 159 42.37 16.24 -20.64
N ARG A 160 41.83 15.01 -20.63
CA ARG A 160 42.17 13.99 -21.63
C ARG A 160 41.83 14.43 -23.04
N LEU A 161 40.70 15.12 -23.23
CA LEU A 161 40.33 15.65 -24.54
C LEU A 161 41.30 16.74 -25.00
N LEU A 162 41.72 17.65 -24.10
CA LEU A 162 42.71 18.68 -24.41
C LEU A 162 44.08 18.10 -24.79
N ASN A 163 44.42 16.92 -24.25
CA ASN A 163 45.65 16.22 -24.54
C ASN A 163 45.52 15.20 -25.71
N ASP A 164 44.39 15.19 -26.42
CA ASP A 164 44.06 14.22 -27.48
C ASP A 164 44.13 12.74 -27.04
N GLU A 165 43.93 12.46 -25.74
CA GLU A 165 44.00 11.12 -25.12
C GLU A 165 42.65 10.36 -25.12
N ILE A 166 41.57 11.01 -25.57
CA ILE A 166 40.24 10.41 -25.70
C ILE A 166 39.57 10.91 -26.98
N ASN A 167 38.87 10.01 -27.69
CA ASN A 167 38.08 10.38 -28.85
C ASN A 167 36.82 11.14 -28.40
N ILE A 168 36.61 12.32 -28.98
CA ILE A 168 35.48 13.21 -28.73
C ILE A 168 34.12 12.52 -28.89
N ASP A 169 34.01 11.54 -29.80
CA ASP A 169 32.76 10.81 -30.05
C ASP A 169 32.33 9.91 -28.86
N TYR A 170 33.22 9.65 -27.91
CA TYR A 170 32.93 8.84 -26.71
C TYR A 170 32.63 9.68 -25.46
N ILE A 171 32.54 11.00 -25.58
CA ILE A 171 32.16 11.86 -24.46
C ILE A 171 30.64 11.93 -24.37
N SER A 172 30.09 11.57 -23.21
CA SER A 172 28.68 11.78 -22.86
C SER A 172 28.57 12.99 -21.94
N ILE A 173 27.77 13.98 -22.32
CA ILE A 173 27.52 15.23 -21.56
C ILE A 173 26.04 15.34 -21.21
#